data_AF-A0A346MY59-F1
#
_entry.id   AF-A0A346MY59-F1
#
_cell.length_a   1.000
_cell.length_b   1.000
_cell.length_c   1.000
_cell.angle_alpha   90.00
_cell.angle_beta   90.00
_cell.angle_gamma   90.00
#
_symmetry.space_group_name_H-M   'P 1'
#
loop_
_entity.id
_entity.type
_entity.pdbx_description
1 polymer ?
#
loop_
_entity_poly.entity_id
_entity_poly.type
_entity_poly.pdbx_seq_one_letter_code
_entity_poly.pdbx_strand_id
1 'polypeptide(L)'
;MSQIRETGQGKGEIYLDRVLGGVALIALHEAGSLQGHLEGVSERLRVARRARNLGELLRDQIDLLPETRNRFVRDHHVRRGLWSGFVEDLTAVVEKKAA
;
A
#
# COMPACT_ATOMS: atom_id res chain seq x y z
N MET A 1 -47.72 15.05 11.70
CA MET A 1 -47.31 13.69 11.30
C MET A 1 -46.79 13.73 9.87
N SER A 2 -45.47 13.81 9.67
CA SER A 2 -44.86 13.38 8.40
C SER A 2 -43.41 13.01 8.70
N GLN A 3 -43.24 11.75 9.10
CA GLN A 3 -41.96 11.15 9.42
C GLN A 3 -41.36 10.52 8.16
N ILE A 4 -40.06 10.76 7.98
CA ILE A 4 -39.07 9.82 7.42
C ILE A 4 -39.22 9.49 5.92
N ARG A 5 -38.60 10.32 5.07
CA ARG A 5 -38.21 9.91 3.70
C ARG A 5 -36.72 10.14 3.37
N GLU A 6 -35.88 10.51 4.35
CA GLU A 6 -34.47 10.89 4.07
C GLU A 6 -33.41 9.80 4.35
N THR A 7 -33.77 8.65 4.91
CA THR A 7 -32.75 7.70 5.42
C THR A 7 -32.13 6.76 4.38
N GLY A 8 -32.54 6.86 3.10
CA GLY A 8 -32.07 5.99 2.03
C GLY A 8 -30.85 6.52 1.26
N GLN A 9 -30.78 7.84 1.00
CA GLN A 9 -29.74 8.42 0.15
C GLN A 9 -28.38 8.57 0.84
N GLY A 10 -28.35 8.98 2.13
CA GLY A 10 -27.08 9.19 2.84
C GLY A 10 -26.30 7.90 3.14
N LYS A 11 -26.95 6.73 3.18
CA LYS A 11 -26.26 5.47 3.46
C LYS A 11 -25.42 5.00 2.26
N GLY A 12 -25.94 5.10 1.04
CA GLY A 12 -25.21 4.69 -0.17
C GLY A 12 -23.97 5.53 -0.43
N GLU A 13 -24.06 6.84 -0.15
CA GLU A 13 -22.95 7.79 -0.27
C GLU A 13 -21.80 7.47 0.69
N ILE A 14 -22.11 7.17 1.97
CA ILE A 14 -21.11 6.75 2.98
C ILE A 14 -20.35 5.47 2.55
N TYR A 15 -21.02 4.54 1.88
CA TYR A 15 -20.37 3.31 1.41
C TYR A 15 -19.46 3.54 0.20
N LEU A 16 -19.90 4.37 -0.73
CA LEU A 16 -19.08 4.79 -1.87
C LEU A 16 -17.82 5.50 -1.39
N ASP A 17 -17.94 6.43 -0.44
CA ASP A 17 -16.81 7.14 0.15
C ASP A 17 -15.83 6.18 0.83
N ARG A 18 -16.32 5.16 1.53
CA ARG A 18 -15.47 4.16 2.18
C ARG A 18 -14.69 3.30 1.18
N VAL A 19 -15.35 2.82 0.12
CA VAL A 19 -14.69 2.04 -0.94
C VAL A 19 -13.65 2.88 -1.69
N LEU A 20 -14.00 4.12 -2.05
CA LEU A 20 -13.09 5.06 -2.72
C LEU A 20 -11.91 5.44 -1.81
N GLY A 21 -12.14 5.62 -0.51
CA GLY A 21 -11.10 5.83 0.49
C GLY A 21 -10.13 4.66 0.57
N GLY A 22 -10.63 3.42 0.55
CA GLY A 22 -9.80 2.21 0.50
C GLY A 22 -8.91 2.13 -0.75
N VAL A 23 -9.49 2.42 -1.93
CA VAL A 23 -8.72 2.46 -3.19
C VAL A 23 -7.63 3.55 -3.15
N ALA A 24 -7.96 4.74 -2.64
CA ALA A 24 -7.01 5.83 -2.53
C ALA A 24 -5.84 5.49 -1.57
N LEU A 25 -6.12 4.83 -0.44
CA LEU A 25 -5.10 4.38 0.50
C LEU A 25 -4.16 3.33 -0.09
N ILE A 26 -4.70 2.36 -0.84
CA ILE A 26 -3.89 1.37 -1.57
C ILE A 26 -3.02 2.09 -2.60
N ALA A 27 -3.60 2.95 -3.43
CA ALA A 27 -2.87 3.67 -4.48
C ALA A 27 -1.74 4.54 -3.90
N LEU A 28 -1.99 5.25 -2.79
CA LEU A 28 -0.98 6.07 -2.12
C LEU A 28 0.16 5.21 -1.56
N HIS A 29 -0.17 4.07 -0.95
CA HIS A 29 0.84 3.15 -0.45
C HIS A 29 1.72 2.57 -1.58
N GLU A 30 1.11 2.13 -2.69
CA GLU A 30 1.84 1.61 -3.84
C GLU A 30 2.74 2.68 -4.48
N ALA A 31 2.26 3.92 -4.61
CA ALA A 31 3.06 5.03 -5.13
C ALA A 31 4.28 5.31 -4.24
N GLY A 32 4.10 5.34 -2.91
CA GLY A 32 5.18 5.51 -1.95
C GLY A 32 6.19 4.35 -1.96
N SER A 33 5.70 3.11 -2.07
CA SER A 33 6.55 1.91 -2.18
C SER A 33 7.42 1.96 -3.44
N LEU A 34 6.83 2.32 -4.58
CA LEU A 34 7.54 2.41 -5.86
C LEU A 34 8.61 3.51 -5.84
N GLN A 35 8.29 4.67 -5.29
CA GLN A 35 9.28 5.75 -5.09
C GLN A 35 10.43 5.29 -4.19
N GLY A 36 10.13 4.67 -3.05
CA GLY A 36 11.14 4.16 -2.12
C GLY A 36 12.02 3.07 -2.73
N HIS A 37 11.51 2.30 -3.69
CA HIS A 37 12.30 1.32 -4.44
C HIS A 37 13.26 1.99 -5.43
N LEU A 38 12.80 3.00 -6.17
CA LEU A 38 13.62 3.77 -7.10
C LEU A 38 14.77 4.51 -6.38
N GLU A 39 14.50 5.09 -5.21
CA GLU A 39 15.52 5.70 -4.36
C GLU A 39 16.56 4.67 -3.87
N GLY A 40 16.10 3.47 -3.48
CA GLY A 40 17.00 2.39 -3.08
C GLY A 40 17.89 1.89 -4.22
N VAL A 41 17.37 1.84 -5.45
CA VAL A 41 18.14 1.47 -6.65
C VAL A 41 19.13 2.56 -7.04
N SER A 42 18.73 3.84 -6.95
CA SER A 42 19.60 4.96 -7.30
C SER A 42 20.79 5.07 -6.35
N GLU A 43 20.60 4.84 -5.05
CA GLU A 43 21.71 4.84 -4.09
C GLU A 43 22.66 3.64 -4.33
N ARG A 44 22.12 2.45 -4.63
CA ARG A 44 22.96 1.29 -5.01
C ARG A 44 23.77 1.56 -6.26
N LEU A 45 23.17 2.19 -7.27
CA LEU A 45 23.90 2.59 -8.48
C LEU A 45 24.96 3.64 -8.18
N ARG A 46 24.70 4.56 -7.24
CA ARG A 46 25.67 5.59 -6.82
C ARG A 46 26.86 4.97 -6.09
N VAL A 47 26.61 4.07 -5.13
CA VAL A 47 27.65 3.29 -4.45
C VAL A 47 28.41 2.43 -5.46
N ALA A 48 27.70 1.79 -6.39
CA ALA A 48 28.31 0.94 -7.40
C ALA A 48 29.26 1.67 -8.35
N ARG A 49 28.91 2.90 -8.76
CA ARG A 49 29.79 3.75 -9.57
C ARG A 49 31.01 4.25 -8.81
N ARG A 50 30.99 4.23 -7.48
CA ARG A 50 32.08 4.71 -6.62
C ARG A 50 33.02 3.60 -6.16
N ALA A 51 32.57 2.34 -6.21
CA ALA A 51 33.40 1.18 -5.90
C ALA A 51 34.58 1.08 -6.87
N ARG A 52 35.80 0.93 -6.33
CA ARG A 52 37.03 0.84 -7.13
C ARG A 52 37.33 -0.59 -7.59
N ASN A 53 36.68 -1.60 -7.01
CA ASN A 53 36.88 -3.01 -7.32
C ASN A 53 35.57 -3.82 -7.13
N LEU A 54 35.46 -4.96 -7.83
CA LEU A 54 34.25 -5.80 -7.86
C LEU A 54 33.94 -6.47 -6.49
N GLY A 55 34.96 -6.62 -5.64
CA GLY A 55 34.85 -7.25 -4.32
C GLY A 55 34.19 -6.34 -3.28
N GLU A 56 34.56 -5.05 -3.23
CA GLU A 56 33.87 -4.04 -2.41
C GLU A 56 32.40 -3.94 -2.83
N LEU A 57 32.13 -3.95 -4.13
CA LEU A 57 30.78 -3.90 -4.67
C LEU A 57 29.90 -5.07 -4.19
N LEU A 58 30.41 -6.30 -4.24
CA LEU A 58 29.66 -7.48 -3.80
C LEU A 58 29.45 -7.49 -2.30
N ARG A 59 30.44 -7.06 -1.52
CA ARG A 59 30.31 -6.95 -0.05
C ARG A 59 29.26 -5.90 0.32
N ASP A 60 29.33 -4.72 -0.27
CA ASP A 60 28.33 -3.65 -0.05
C ASP A 60 26.93 -4.11 -0.45
N GLN A 61 26.79 -4.83 -1.57
CA GLN A 61 25.49 -5.35 -2.01
C GLN A 61 24.94 -6.44 -1.08
N ILE A 62 25.79 -7.30 -0.51
CA ILE A 62 25.37 -8.33 0.46
C ILE A 62 24.97 -7.70 1.79
N ASP A 63 25.71 -6.71 2.28
CA ASP A 63 25.38 -5.98 3.51
C ASP A 63 24.04 -5.22 3.40
N LEU A 64 23.63 -4.85 2.19
CA LEU A 64 22.35 -4.20 1.92
C LEU A 64 21.15 -5.17 1.80
N LEU A 65 21.37 -6.49 1.68
CA LEU A 65 20.29 -7.48 1.55
C LEU A 65 19.37 -7.59 2.78
N PRO A 66 19.88 -7.63 4.03
CA PRO A 66 19.03 -7.71 5.22
C PRO A 66 18.07 -6.53 5.33
N GLU A 67 18.55 -5.33 5.01
CA GLU A 67 17.73 -4.11 5.04
C GLU A 67 16.65 -4.13 3.95
N THR A 68 17.01 -4.57 2.74
CA THR A 68 16.03 -4.79 1.65
C THR A 68 14.94 -5.78 2.07
N ARG A 69 15.36 -6.89 2.68
CA ARG A 69 14.44 -7.94 3.13
C ARG A 69 13.49 -7.42 4.20
N ASN A 70 14.02 -6.68 5.17
CA ASN A 70 13.20 -6.08 6.24
C ASN A 70 12.20 -5.07 5.68
N ARG A 71 12.62 -4.23 4.72
CA ARG A 71 11.72 -3.30 4.03
C ARG A 71 10.64 -4.04 3.26
N PHE A 72 11.00 -5.09 2.51
CA PHE A 72 10.04 -5.91 1.75
C PHE A 72 9.02 -6.62 2.65
N VAL A 73 9.45 -7.21 3.76
CA VAL A 73 8.54 -7.87 4.72
C VAL A 73 7.57 -6.88 5.32
N ARG A 74 8.05 -5.68 5.69
CA ARG A 74 7.19 -4.62 6.21
C ARG A 74 6.18 -4.14 5.18
N ASP A 75 6.62 -3.94 3.93
CA ASP A 75 5.74 -3.55 2.82
C ASP A 75 4.67 -4.61 2.55
N HIS A 76 5.06 -5.88 2.54
CA HIS A 76 4.14 -6.99 2.37
C HIS A 76 3.09 -7.04 3.49
N HIS A 77 3.50 -6.77 4.74
CA HIS A 77 2.59 -6.73 5.88
C HIS A 77 1.57 -5.58 5.76
N VAL A 78 2.03 -4.38 5.41
CA VAL A 78 1.15 -3.20 5.21
C VAL A 78 0.19 -3.44 4.04
N ARG A 79 0.71 -3.93 2.91
CA ARG A 79 -0.09 -4.30 1.74
C ARG A 79 -1.20 -5.29 2.10
N ARG A 80 -0.89 -6.34 2.87
CA ARG A 80 -1.89 -7.31 3.36
C ARG A 80 -2.95 -6.65 4.24
N GLY A 81 -2.56 -5.77 5.14
CA GLY A 81 -3.49 -5.04 6.00
C GLY A 81 -4.47 -4.18 5.20
N LEU A 82 -3.97 -3.43 4.22
CA LEU A 82 -4.78 -2.59 3.34
C LEU A 82 -5.77 -3.41 2.51
N TRP A 83 -5.32 -4.52 1.91
CA TRP A 83 -6.20 -5.41 1.16
C TRP A 83 -7.24 -6.10 2.04
N SER A 84 -6.87 -6.52 3.26
CA SER A 84 -7.81 -7.13 4.20
C SER A 84 -8.93 -6.16 4.57
N GLY A 85 -8.59 -4.92 4.93
CA GLY A 85 -9.57 -3.89 5.27
C GLY A 85 -10.47 -3.53 4.08
N PHE A 86 -9.89 -3.43 2.89
CA PHE A 86 -10.66 -3.17 1.66
C PHE A 86 -11.66 -4.30 1.34
N VAL A 87 -11.26 -5.56 1.51
CA VAL A 87 -12.15 -6.71 1.30
C VAL A 87 -13.28 -6.72 2.33
N GLU A 88 -12.98 -6.42 3.60
CA GLU A 88 -14.00 -6.33 4.65
C GLU A 88 -15.02 -5.24 4.34
N ASP A 89 -14.55 -4.06 3.90
CA ASP A 89 -15.43 -2.96 3.48
C ASP A 89 -16.29 -3.33 2.27
N LEU A 90 -15.74 -4.06 1.28
CA LEU A 90 -16.51 -4.55 0.14
C LEU A 90 -17.57 -5.57 0.54
N THR A 91 -17.24 -6.55 1.38
CA THR A 91 -18.20 -7.57 1.84
C THR A 91 -19.34 -6.92 2.59
N ALA A 92 -19.06 -5.95 3.47
CA ALA A 92 -20.08 -5.22 4.21
C ALA A 92 -21.05 -4.44 3.28
N VAL A 93 -20.55 -3.91 2.17
CA VAL A 93 -21.38 -3.26 1.14
C VAL A 93 -22.25 -4.27 0.40
N VAL A 94 -21.71 -5.43 0.04
CA VAL A 94 -22.42 -6.49 -0.69
C VAL A 94 -23.53 -7.11 0.15
N GLU A 95 -23.26 -7.49 1.39
CA GLU A 95 -24.25 -8.07 2.31
C GLU A 95 -25.42 -7.11 2.54
N LYS A 96 -25.14 -5.81 2.66
CA LYS A 96 -26.17 -4.80 2.87
C LYS A 96 -26.99 -4.48 1.61
N LYS A 97 -26.46 -4.72 0.42
CA LYS A 97 -27.21 -4.61 -0.83
C LYS A 97 -28.11 -5.83 -1.08
N ALA A 98 -27.79 -6.97 -0.45
CA ALA A 98 -28.54 -8.22 -0.55
C ALA A 98 -29.65 -8.38 0.51
N ALA A 99 -29.62 -7.55 1.57
CA ALA A 99 -30.63 -7.48 2.63
C ALA A 99 -31.68 -6.39 2.36
#